data_AF-A0A371R5R6-F1
#
_entry.id   AF-A0A371R5R6-F1
#
_cell.length_a   1.000
_cell.length_b   1.000
_cell.length_c   1.000
_cell.angle_alpha   90.00
_cell.angle_beta   90.00
_cell.angle_gamma   90.00
#
_symmetry.space_group_name_H-M   'P 1'
#
loop_
_entity.id
_entity.type
_entity.pdbx_description
1 polymer ?
#
loop_
_entity_poly.entity_id
_entity_poly.type
_entity_poly.pdbx_seq_one_letter_code
_entity_poly.pdbx_strand_id
1 'polypeptide(L)'
;MGKIESLISLVKRNVETLDGLVKRHGARGIVEDYVLLNAALHLMQVAIQALIDAASRLAAEAGAEPPAKYSDIPRALAQLGVLEADEAALLRRTIGFRNVVVHGYGALDLGLVTEILDRGLYWDLLKLASRIYAGAVKRGIDP
;
A
#
# COMPACT_ATOMS: atom_id res chain seq x y z
N MET A 1 -9.24 -19.85 -2.06
CA MET A 1 -8.24 -18.78 -1.89
C MET A 1 -9.01 -17.48 -1.96
N GLY A 2 -9.05 -16.75 -0.84
CA GLY A 2 -9.87 -15.56 -0.72
C GLY A 2 -9.36 -14.44 -1.63
N LYS A 3 -10.25 -13.53 -2.06
CA LYS A 3 -9.86 -12.39 -2.91
C LYS A 3 -8.93 -11.42 -2.18
N ILE A 4 -9.19 -11.15 -0.89
CA ILE A 4 -8.35 -10.37 0.02
C ILE A 4 -7.01 -11.07 0.20
N GLU A 5 -6.99 -12.38 0.45
CA GLU A 5 -5.75 -13.16 0.54
C GLU A 5 -4.89 -13.02 -0.72
N SER A 6 -5.51 -13.09 -1.91
CA SER A 6 -4.81 -12.90 -3.18
C SER A 6 -4.22 -11.49 -3.34
N LEU A 7 -4.93 -10.46 -2.86
CA LEU A 7 -4.48 -9.08 -2.87
C LEU A 7 -3.32 -8.87 -1.90
N ILE A 8 -3.40 -9.43 -0.68
CA ILE A 8 -2.32 -9.39 0.30
C ILE A 8 -1.06 -10.10 -0.22
N SER A 9 -1.23 -11.24 -0.89
CA SER A 9 -0.13 -11.93 -1.56
C SER A 9 0.53 -11.08 -2.65
N LEU A 10 -0.26 -10.27 -3.36
CA LEU A 10 0.25 -9.33 -4.35
C LEU A 10 1.03 -8.17 -3.69
N VAL A 11 0.53 -7.62 -2.58
CA VAL A 11 1.27 -6.62 -1.77
C VAL A 11 2.64 -7.19 -1.37
N LYS A 12 2.65 -8.39 -0.77
CA LYS A 12 3.85 -9.07 -0.31
C LYS A 12 4.86 -9.25 -1.45
N ARG A 13 4.44 -9.80 -2.59
CA ARG A 13 5.31 -10.04 -3.74
C ARG A 13 5.99 -8.75 -4.23
N ASN A 14 5.23 -7.67 -4.35
CA ASN A 14 5.77 -6.40 -4.84
C ASN A 14 6.75 -5.76 -3.84
N VAL A 15 6.42 -5.81 -2.53
CA VAL A 15 7.31 -5.34 -1.45
C VAL A 15 8.62 -6.12 -1.42
N GLU A 16 8.57 -7.46 -1.49
CA GLU A 16 9.77 -8.31 -1.50
C GLU A 16 10.61 -8.11 -2.78
N THR A 17 9.94 -7.89 -3.91
CA THR A 17 10.63 -7.59 -5.18
C THR A 17 11.33 -6.24 -5.11
N LEU A 18 10.67 -5.23 -4.54
CA LEU A 18 11.24 -3.90 -4.33
C LEU A 18 12.44 -3.95 -3.37
N ASP A 19 12.31 -4.69 -2.27
CA ASP A 19 13.41 -4.91 -1.33
C ASP A 19 14.62 -5.56 -2.00
N GLY A 20 14.37 -6.56 -2.85
CA GLY A 20 15.42 -7.20 -3.65
C GLY A 20 16.08 -6.26 -4.66
N LEU A 21 15.36 -5.26 -5.18
CA LEU A 21 15.91 -4.18 -6.01
C LEU A 21 16.79 -3.25 -5.18
N VAL A 22 16.30 -2.79 -4.02
CA VAL A 22 17.02 -1.90 -3.10
C VAL A 22 18.32 -2.55 -2.62
N LYS A 23 18.30 -3.83 -2.26
CA LYS A 23 19.51 -4.58 -1.86
C LYS A 23 20.55 -4.71 -2.95
N ARG A 24 20.13 -4.77 -4.22
CA ARG A 24 21.04 -4.94 -5.37
C ARG A 24 21.65 -3.63 -5.87
N HIS A 25 20.88 -2.54 -5.83
CA HIS A 25 21.24 -1.29 -6.49
C HIS A 25 21.38 -0.10 -5.54
N GLY A 26 20.90 -0.21 -4.29
CA GLY A 26 20.77 0.90 -3.35
C GLY A 26 19.69 1.90 -3.77
N ALA A 27 19.20 2.69 -2.81
CA ALA A 27 18.18 3.71 -3.08
C ALA A 27 18.64 4.73 -4.13
N ARG A 28 19.88 5.21 -4.01
CA ARG A 28 20.47 6.16 -4.96
C ARG A 28 20.59 5.59 -6.37
N GLY A 29 21.10 4.37 -6.51
CA GLY A 29 21.25 3.72 -7.82
C GLY A 29 19.90 3.47 -8.51
N ILE A 30 18.85 3.20 -7.74
CA ILE A 30 17.48 3.08 -8.28
C ILE A 30 16.97 4.43 -8.79
N VAL A 31 17.18 5.51 -8.04
CA VAL A 31 16.62 6.83 -8.40
C VAL A 31 17.39 7.50 -9.54
N GLU A 32 18.69 7.23 -9.68
CA GLU A 32 19.53 7.76 -10.77
C GLU A 32 19.35 6.99 -12.10
N ASP A 33 18.83 5.76 -12.07
CA ASP A 33 18.52 4.96 -13.26
C ASP A 33 17.03 5.03 -13.62
N TYR A 34 16.72 5.52 -14.82
CA TYR A 34 15.34 5.73 -15.26
C TYR A 34 14.51 4.44 -15.29
N VAL A 35 15.09 3.31 -15.68
CA VAL A 35 14.38 2.03 -15.76
C VAL A 35 14.12 1.48 -14.36
N LEU A 36 15.13 1.52 -13.48
CA LEU A 36 14.98 1.06 -12.10
C LEU A 36 14.00 1.93 -11.32
N LEU A 37 14.04 3.26 -11.49
CA LEU A 37 13.10 4.18 -10.88
C LEU A 37 11.67 3.83 -11.27
N ASN A 38 11.39 3.69 -12.57
CA ASN A 38 10.05 3.36 -13.04
C ASN A 38 9.59 1.96 -12.58
N ALA A 39 10.50 0.99 -12.52
CA ALA A 39 10.19 -0.33 -11.94
C ALA A 39 9.82 -0.22 -10.45
N ALA A 40 10.59 0.53 -9.65
CA ALA A 40 10.32 0.73 -8.23
C ALA A 40 8.99 1.46 -7.99
N LEU A 41 8.72 2.52 -8.75
CA LEU A 41 7.46 3.25 -8.70
C LEU A 41 6.28 2.36 -9.06
N HIS A 42 6.41 1.51 -10.08
CA HIS A 42 5.36 0.58 -10.48
C HIS A 42 5.09 -0.48 -9.40
N LEU A 43 6.13 -1.07 -8.81
CA LEU A 43 5.99 -2.04 -7.71
C LEU A 43 5.24 -1.43 -6.52
N MET A 44 5.62 -0.21 -6.11
CA MET A 44 4.92 0.51 -5.04
C MET A 44 3.48 0.82 -5.43
N GLN A 45 3.23 1.32 -6.64
CA GLN A 45 1.88 1.63 -7.12
C GLN A 45 0.97 0.39 -7.08
N VAL A 46 1.44 -0.76 -7.57
CA VAL A 46 0.65 -2.01 -7.59
C VAL A 46 0.41 -2.52 -6.17
N ALA A 47 1.42 -2.48 -5.30
CA ALA A 47 1.26 -2.86 -3.89
C ALA A 47 0.22 -1.98 -3.19
N ILE A 48 0.28 -0.66 -3.40
CA ILE A 48 -0.67 0.28 -2.81
C ILE A 48 -2.08 0.06 -3.35
N GLN A 49 -2.24 -0.16 -4.66
CA GLN A 49 -3.55 -0.44 -5.24
C GLN A 49 -4.16 -1.72 -4.68
N ALA A 50 -3.37 -2.80 -4.58
CA ALA A 50 -3.84 -4.06 -4.01
C ALA A 50 -4.27 -3.90 -2.54
N LEU A 51 -3.54 -3.09 -1.77
CA LEU A 51 -3.88 -2.74 -0.39
C LEU A 51 -5.22 -1.98 -0.29
N ILE A 52 -5.42 -0.98 -1.16
CA ILE A 52 -6.68 -0.22 -1.25
C ILE A 52 -7.84 -1.12 -1.62
N ASP A 53 -7.66 -2.02 -2.59
CA ASP A 53 -8.70 -2.94 -3.04
C ASP A 53 -9.08 -3.91 -1.91
N ALA A 54 -8.09 -4.45 -1.17
CA ALA A 54 -8.34 -5.33 -0.03
C ALA A 54 -9.09 -4.60 1.10
N ALA A 55 -8.65 -3.38 1.42
CA ALA A 55 -9.30 -2.53 2.41
C ALA A 55 -10.74 -2.16 2.03
N SER A 56 -10.97 -1.84 0.75
CA SER A 56 -12.30 -1.51 0.22
C SER A 56 -13.25 -2.69 0.33
N ARG A 57 -12.78 -3.89 -0.07
CA ARG A 57 -13.56 -5.12 0.03
C ARG A 57 -13.91 -5.45 1.47
N LEU A 58 -12.94 -5.39 2.38
CA LEU A 58 -13.17 -5.61 3.80
C LEU A 58 -14.23 -4.64 4.36
N ALA A 59 -14.10 -3.35 4.06
CA ALA A 59 -15.07 -2.36 4.54
C ALA A 59 -16.48 -2.63 4.01
N ALA A 60 -16.61 -2.94 2.71
CA ALA A 60 -17.89 -3.25 2.09
C ALA A 60 -18.54 -4.52 2.67
N GLU A 61 -17.75 -5.60 2.82
CA GLU A 61 -18.24 -6.87 3.36
C GLU A 61 -18.55 -6.78 4.87
N ALA A 62 -17.91 -5.86 5.60
CA ALA A 62 -18.21 -5.56 6.99
C ALA A 62 -19.45 -4.65 7.19
N GLY A 63 -20.15 -4.27 6.11
CA GLY A 63 -21.34 -3.43 6.16
C GLY A 63 -21.08 -1.96 6.48
N ALA A 64 -19.84 -1.48 6.28
CA ALA A 64 -19.57 -0.04 6.35
C ALA A 64 -20.29 0.67 5.18
N GLU A 65 -20.72 1.92 5.41
CA GLU A 65 -21.24 2.75 4.32
C GLU A 65 -20.21 2.79 3.17
N PRO A 66 -20.65 2.63 1.91
CA PRO A 66 -19.75 2.66 0.77
C PRO A 66 -18.94 3.96 0.80
N PRO A 67 -17.60 3.91 0.85
CA PRO A 67 -16.79 5.12 0.88
C PRO A 67 -17.02 5.90 -0.41
N ALA A 68 -17.43 7.17 -0.29
CA ALA A 68 -17.65 8.03 -1.44
C ALA A 68 -16.36 8.28 -2.24
N LYS A 69 -15.21 8.20 -1.56
CA LYS A 69 -13.87 8.28 -2.14
C LYS A 69 -12.92 7.28 -1.49
N TYR A 70 -11.89 6.84 -2.22
CA TYR A 70 -10.83 5.99 -1.65
C TYR A 70 -10.16 6.61 -0.40
N SER A 71 -10.16 7.94 -0.25
CA SER A 71 -9.65 8.65 0.93
C SER A 71 -10.45 8.39 2.22
N ASP A 72 -11.64 7.81 2.11
CA ASP A 72 -12.54 7.54 3.23
C ASP A 72 -12.34 6.12 3.81
N ILE A 73 -11.69 5.23 3.04
CA ILE A 73 -11.37 3.86 3.47
C ILE A 73 -10.60 3.81 4.79
N PRO A 74 -9.56 4.63 5.03
CA PRO A 74 -8.84 4.58 6.29
C PRO A 74 -9.73 4.90 7.49
N ARG A 75 -10.67 5.84 7.32
CA ARG A 75 -11.64 6.19 8.37
C ARG A 75 -12.60 5.03 8.63
N ALA A 76 -13.11 4.39 7.58
CA ALA A 76 -14.00 3.24 7.70
C ALA A 76 -13.31 2.08 8.44
N LEU A 77 -12.06 1.75 8.08
CA LEU A 77 -11.31 0.69 8.77
C LEU A 77 -11.00 1.03 10.23
N ALA A 78 -10.74 2.30 10.56
CA ALA A 78 -10.58 2.73 11.94
C ALA A 78 -11.88 2.60 12.74
N GLN A 79 -13.02 3.01 12.17
CA GLN A 79 -14.34 2.86 12.80
C GLN A 79 -14.71 1.39 13.02
N LEU A 80 -14.30 0.50 12.12
CA LEU A 80 -14.46 -0.93 12.28
C LEU A 80 -13.51 -1.51 13.34
N GLY A 81 -12.48 -0.79 13.80
CA GLY A 81 -11.44 -1.31 14.69
C GLY A 81 -10.50 -2.30 13.99
N VAL A 82 -10.28 -2.12 12.69
CA VAL A 82 -9.30 -2.89 11.89
C VAL A 82 -7.92 -2.22 11.93
N LEU A 83 -7.89 -0.89 11.89
CA LEU A 83 -6.68 -0.07 11.94
C LEU A 83 -6.72 0.88 13.14
N GLU A 84 -5.59 1.08 13.79
CA GLU A 84 -5.41 2.15 14.75
C GLU A 84 -5.32 3.51 14.03
N ALA A 85 -5.39 4.61 14.79
CA ALA A 85 -5.42 5.96 14.24
C ALA A 85 -4.17 6.31 13.40
N ASP A 86 -3.00 5.86 13.84
CA ASP A 86 -1.72 6.05 13.14
C ASP A 86 -1.63 5.20 11.87
N GLU A 87 -2.13 3.96 11.90
CA GLU A 87 -2.22 3.06 10.75
C GLU A 87 -3.19 3.59 9.68
N ALA A 88 -4.34 4.13 10.10
CA ALA A 88 -5.28 4.79 9.22
C ALA A 88 -4.67 6.07 8.60
N ALA A 89 -3.93 6.85 9.38
CA ALA A 89 -3.21 8.02 8.87
C ALA A 89 -2.11 7.61 7.85
N LEU A 90 -1.40 6.52 8.12
CA LEU A 90 -0.42 5.95 7.20
C LEU A 90 -1.07 5.50 5.89
N LEU A 91 -2.16 4.72 5.95
CA LEU A 91 -2.88 4.29 4.75
C LEU A 91 -3.36 5.49 3.92
N ARG A 92 -3.84 6.55 4.57
CA ARG A 92 -4.21 7.80 3.89
C ARG A 92 -3.03 8.43 3.14
N ARG A 93 -1.85 8.55 3.77
CA ARG A 93 -0.64 9.09 3.12
C ARG A 93 -0.21 8.23 1.94
N THR A 94 -0.25 6.91 2.11
CA THR A 94 0.06 5.92 1.07
C THR A 94 -0.85 6.05 -0.16
N ILE A 95 -2.15 6.25 0.04
CA ILE A 95 -3.10 6.54 -1.05
C ILE A 95 -2.72 7.83 -1.78
N GLY A 96 -2.37 8.88 -1.02
CA GLY A 96 -1.89 10.15 -1.57
C GLY A 96 -0.64 9.98 -2.43
N PHE A 97 0.35 9.24 -1.94
CA PHE A 97 1.58 8.95 -2.68
C PHE A 97 1.28 8.24 -4.01
N ARG A 98 0.44 7.21 -4.02
CA ARG A 98 0.03 6.53 -5.26
C ARG A 98 -0.61 7.50 -6.26
N ASN A 99 -1.40 8.46 -5.81
CA ASN A 99 -2.00 9.46 -6.70
C ASN A 99 -0.94 10.36 -7.33
N VAL A 100 0.09 10.76 -6.59
CA VAL A 100 1.23 11.52 -7.13
C VAL A 100 1.99 10.69 -8.16
N VAL A 101 2.27 9.41 -7.87
CA VAL A 101 2.98 8.52 -8.81
C VAL A 101 2.20 8.33 -10.12
N VAL A 102 0.87 8.26 -10.07
CA VAL A 102 0.04 7.98 -11.26
C VAL A 102 -0.35 9.23 -12.04
N HIS A 103 -0.60 10.35 -11.36
CA HIS A 103 -1.16 11.55 -11.99
C HIS A 103 -0.21 12.76 -11.96
N GLY A 104 0.80 12.73 -11.10
CA GLY A 104 1.68 13.86 -10.80
C GLY A 104 3.03 13.77 -11.48
N TYR A 105 3.14 13.30 -12.73
CA TYR A 105 4.42 13.05 -13.41
C TYR A 105 5.41 14.24 -13.41
N GLY A 106 4.95 15.49 -13.23
CA GLY A 106 5.81 16.68 -13.07
C GLY A 106 6.06 17.14 -11.62
N ALA A 107 5.52 16.45 -10.61
CA ALA A 107 5.54 16.80 -9.20
C ALA A 107 6.05 15.66 -8.29
N LEU A 108 6.60 14.58 -8.87
CA LEU A 108 7.16 13.49 -8.09
C LEU A 108 8.44 13.95 -7.38
N ASP A 109 8.39 13.96 -6.05
CA ASP A 109 9.53 14.26 -5.20
C ASP A 109 10.48 13.05 -5.14
N LEU A 110 11.59 13.12 -5.89
CA LEU A 110 12.60 12.07 -5.88
C LEU A 110 13.32 11.94 -4.53
N GLY A 111 13.40 13.02 -3.73
CA GLY A 111 13.95 12.96 -2.38
C GLY A 111 13.10 12.09 -1.46
N LEU A 112 11.77 12.23 -1.55
CA LEU A 112 10.83 11.35 -0.86
C LEU A 112 10.96 9.90 -1.33
N VAL A 113 11.09 9.66 -2.64
CA VAL A 113 11.29 8.30 -3.18
C VAL A 113 12.60 7.71 -2.64
N THR A 114 13.70 8.47 -2.66
CA THR A 114 14.98 8.03 -2.08
C THR A 114 14.81 7.69 -0.60
N GLU A 115 14.14 8.53 0.19
CA GLU A 115 13.90 8.27 1.61
C GLU A 115 13.09 6.98 1.83
N ILE A 116 12.02 6.77 1.06
CA ILE A 116 11.20 5.55 1.15
C ILE A 116 12.04 4.30 0.90
N LEU A 117 12.90 4.33 -0.12
CA LEU A 117 13.75 3.20 -0.49
C LEU A 117 14.87 2.98 0.54
N ASP A 118 15.55 4.04 0.95
CA ASP A 118 16.72 3.97 1.85
C ASP A 118 16.33 3.53 3.26
N ARG A 119 15.22 4.05 3.78
CA ARG A 119 14.73 3.73 5.12
C ARG A 119 13.82 2.50 5.15
N GLY A 120 13.57 1.86 4.01
CA GLY A 120 12.72 0.68 3.93
C GLY A 120 11.25 0.95 4.27
N LEU A 121 10.74 2.17 4.08
CA LEU A 121 9.36 2.55 4.45
C LEU A 121 8.31 1.78 3.66
N TYR A 122 8.66 1.23 2.50
CA TYR A 122 7.78 0.37 1.71
C TYR A 122 7.34 -0.91 2.46
N TRP A 123 8.04 -1.33 3.52
CA TRP A 123 7.61 -2.42 4.40
C TRP A 123 6.33 -2.10 5.19
N ASP A 124 6.00 -0.82 5.38
CA ASP A 124 4.75 -0.41 6.02
C ASP A 124 3.50 -0.87 5.24
N LEU A 125 3.63 -1.07 3.93
CA LEU A 125 2.56 -1.67 3.11
C LEU A 125 2.24 -3.09 3.58
N LEU A 126 3.25 -3.89 3.92
CA LEU A 126 3.06 -5.25 4.39
C LEU A 126 2.46 -5.27 5.81
N LYS A 127 2.86 -4.33 6.68
CA LYS A 127 2.25 -4.17 8.01
C LYS A 127 0.76 -3.89 7.90
N LEU A 128 0.36 -2.91 7.07
CA LEU A 128 -1.05 -2.60 6.82
C LEU A 128 -1.80 -3.79 6.21
N ALA A 129 -1.18 -4.50 5.27
CA ALA A 129 -1.74 -5.69 4.65
C ALA A 129 -2.04 -6.79 5.67
N SER A 130 -1.12 -7.05 6.61
CA SER A 130 -1.33 -7.99 7.71
C SER A 130 -2.48 -7.58 8.63
N ARG A 131 -2.64 -6.27 8.93
CA ARG A 131 -3.73 -5.76 9.77
C ARG A 131 -5.08 -5.90 9.09
N ILE A 132 -5.17 -5.59 7.79
CA ILE A 132 -6.36 -5.79 6.98
C ILE A 132 -6.73 -7.27 6.91
N TYR A 133 -5.77 -8.16 6.66
CA TYR A 133 -6.02 -9.60 6.63
C TYR A 133 -6.52 -10.14 7.96
N ALA A 134 -5.85 -9.80 9.07
CA ALA A 134 -6.30 -10.19 10.41
C ALA A 134 -7.71 -9.65 10.72
N GLY A 135 -8.01 -8.43 10.28
CA GLY A 135 -9.34 -7.82 10.37
C GLY A 135 -10.41 -8.58 9.59
N ALA A 136 -10.08 -9.08 8.40
CA ALA A 136 -10.96 -9.90 7.56
C ALA A 136 -11.23 -11.27 8.22
N VAL A 137 -10.17 -11.98 8.60
CA VAL A 137 -10.27 -13.30 9.26
C VAL A 137 -11.10 -13.23 10.55
N LYS A 138 -10.87 -12.22 11.41
CA LYS A 138 -11.63 -12.03 12.66
C LYS A 138 -13.14 -11.85 12.41
N ARG A 139 -13.53 -11.42 11.22
CA ARG A 139 -14.93 -11.18 10.82
C ARG A 139 -15.52 -12.30 9.96
N GLY A 140 -14.77 -13.37 9.69
CA GLY A 140 -15.19 -14.43 8.78
C GLY A 140 -15.34 -13.98 7.33
N ILE A 141 -14.68 -12.87 6.96
CA ILE A 141 -14.69 -12.30 5.62
C ILE A 141 -13.56 -12.92 4.82
N ASP A 142 -13.90 -13.54 3.69
CA ASP A 142 -12.96 -14.04 2.69
C ASP A 142 -11.85 -14.99 3.22
N PRO A 143 -12.21 -16.05 3.98
CA PRO A 143 -11.24 -16.94 4.62
C PRO A 143 -10.53 -17.91 3.65
#